data_AF-A0A6B1G3H0-F1
#
_entry.id   AF-A0A6B1G3H0-F1
#
_cell.length_a   1.000
_cell.length_b   1.000
_cell.length_c   1.000
_cell.angle_alpha   90.00
_cell.angle_beta   90.00
_cell.angle_gamma   90.00
#
_symmetry.space_group_name_H-M   'P 1'
#
loop_
_entity.id
_entity.type
_entity.pdbx_description
1 polymer ?
#
loop_
_entity_poly.entity_id
_entity_poly.type
_entity_poly.pdbx_seq_one_letter_code
_entity_poly.pdbx_strand_id
1 'polypeptide(L)' 'MPRELLAKCEKSDPIARFQGKLLAEEIADIEELNEIRQRAAVEIEDAIEFAESSPYPDPETVEEGIYAP' A
#
# COMPACT_ATOMS: atom_id res chain seq x y z
N MET A 1 -15.26 -11.80 5.70
CA MET A 1 -15.72 -10.56 6.37
C MET A 1 -17.16 -10.27 5.97
N PRO A 2 -18.07 -9.95 6.91
CA PRO A 2 -19.42 -9.49 6.59
C PRO A 2 -19.40 -8.16 5.82
N ARG A 3 -20.25 -8.01 4.79
CA ARG A 3 -20.31 -6.79 3.94
C ARG A 3 -20.58 -5.51 4.75
N GLU A 4 -21.36 -5.62 5.81
CA GLU A 4 -21.71 -4.49 6.70
C GLU A 4 -20.50 -3.93 7.45
N LEU A 5 -19.53 -4.77 7.82
CA LEU A 5 -18.31 -4.32 8.51
C LEU A 5 -17.36 -3.60 7.57
N LEU A 6 -17.25 -4.06 6.32
CA LEU A 6 -16.43 -3.40 5.29
C LEU A 6 -16.92 -1.98 5.01
N ALA A 7 -18.24 -1.80 4.83
CA ALA A 7 -18.83 -0.47 4.61
C ALA A 7 -18.61 0.49 5.79
N LYS A 8 -18.53 -0.03 7.02
CA LYS A 8 -18.23 0.78 8.20
C LYS A 8 -16.75 1.22 8.24
N CYS A 9 -15.83 0.31 7.87
CA CYS A 9 -14.42 0.61 7.73
C CYS A 9 -14.15 1.63 6.62
N GLU A 10 -14.84 1.50 5.47
CA GLU A 10 -14.71 2.39 4.32
C GLU A 10 -15.10 3.84 4.67
N LYS A 11 -16.17 4.03 5.46
CA LYS A 11 -16.56 5.35 6.00
C LYS A 11 -15.56 5.95 6.98
N SER A 12 -14.68 5.13 7.54
CA SER A 12 -13.72 5.53 8.58
C SER A 12 -12.29 5.51 8.05
N ASP A 13 -12.11 5.54 6.73
CA ASP A 13 -10.79 5.50 6.09
C ASP A 13 -9.89 6.65 6.59
N PRO A 14 -8.77 6.34 7.28
CA PRO A 14 -7.85 7.35 7.77
C PRO A 14 -7.20 8.16 6.65
N ILE A 15 -7.00 7.58 5.45
CA ILE A 15 -6.36 8.26 4.32
C ILE A 15 -7.29 9.34 3.79
N ALA A 16 -8.55 9.02 3.51
CA ALA A 16 -9.55 9.99 3.08
C ALA A 16 -9.76 11.12 4.11
N ARG A 17 -9.77 10.78 5.41
CA ARG A 17 -9.89 11.77 6.51
C ARG A 17 -8.70 12.72 6.56
N PHE A 18 -7.49 12.19 6.44
CA PHE A 18 -6.29 13.02 6.49
C PHE A 18 -6.16 13.88 5.24
N GLN A 19 -6.49 13.35 4.06
CA GLN A 19 -6.59 14.12 2.83
C GLN A 19 -7.54 15.31 2.97
N GLY A 20 -8.74 15.09 3.50
CA GLY A 20 -9.70 16.17 3.76
C GLY A 20 -9.17 17.22 4.73
N LYS A 21 -8.40 16.81 5.74
CA LYS A 21 -7.74 17.73 6.67
C LYS A 21 -6.69 18.59 5.97
N LEU A 22 -5.82 17.99 5.15
CA LEU A 22 -4.76 18.72 4.42
C LEU A 22 -5.33 19.78 3.48
N LEU A 23 -6.42 19.44 2.77
CA LEU A 23 -7.13 20.38 1.90
C LEU A 23 -7.79 21.51 2.69
N ALA A 24 -8.42 21.18 3.83
CA ALA A 24 -9.11 22.17 4.67
C ALA A 24 -8.15 23.14 5.37
N GLU A 25 -6.92 22.70 5.66
CA GLU A 25 -5.87 23.52 6.25
C GLU A 25 -4.98 24.22 5.19
N GLU A 26 -5.31 24.10 3.90
CA GLU A 26 -4.53 24.65 2.77
C GLU A 26 -3.05 24.22 2.78
N ILE A 27 -2.76 23.04 3.35
CA ILE A 27 -1.40 22.49 3.45
C ILE A 27 -0.97 21.83 2.14
N ALA A 28 -1.92 21.27 1.40
CA ALA A 28 -1.70 20.66 0.10
C ALA A 28 -2.92 20.91 -0.79
N ASP A 29 -2.73 20.92 -2.10
CA ASP A 29 -3.81 20.98 -3.07
C ASP A 29 -4.16 19.61 -3.67
N ILE A 30 -5.21 19.59 -4.49
CA ILE A 30 -5.70 18.36 -5.12
C ILE A 30 -4.69 17.80 -6.13
N GLU A 31 -3.92 18.66 -6.81
CA GLU A 31 -2.94 18.25 -7.81
C GLU A 31 -1.76 17.54 -7.14
N GLU A 32 -1.19 18.12 -6.07
CA GLU A 32 -0.12 17.53 -5.27
C GLU A 32 -0.51 16.17 -4.68
N LEU A 33 -1.74 16.07 -4.17
CA LEU A 33 -2.28 14.82 -3.64
C LEU A 33 -2.46 13.75 -4.73
N ASN A 34 -2.85 14.15 -5.94
CA ASN A 34 -2.96 13.26 -7.08
C ASN A 34 -1.58 12.80 -7.58
N GLU A 35 -0.58 13.68 -7.60
CA GLU A 35 0.80 13.32 -7.95
C GLU A 35 1.38 12.29 -6.97
N ILE A 36 1.14 12.45 -5.67
CA ILE A 36 1.54 11.44 -4.66
C ILE A 36 0.89 10.08 -4.97
N ARG A 37 -0.42 10.08 -5.29
CA ARG A 37 -1.14 8.84 -5.63
C ARG A 37 -0.59 8.18 -6.89
N GLN A 38 -0.27 8.97 -7.92
CA GLN A 38 0.31 8.44 -9.15
C GLN A 38 1.70 7.84 -8.92
N ARG A 39 2.56 8.51 -8.16
CA ARG A 39 3.89 7.96 -7.80
C ARG A 39 3.78 6.65 -7.01
N ALA A 40 2.86 6.59 -6.04
CA ALA A 40 2.63 5.36 -5.29
C ALA A 40 2.12 4.21 -6.19
N ALA A 41 1.27 4.51 -7.19
CA ALA A 41 0.81 3.51 -8.14
C ALA A 41 1.95 2.96 -9.00
N VAL A 42 2.86 3.82 -9.46
CA VAL A 42 4.06 3.40 -10.20
C VAL A 42 4.97 2.52 -9.33
N GLU A 43 5.22 2.91 -8.08
CA GLU A 43 6.05 2.11 -7.16
C GLU A 43 5.45 0.72 -6.89
N ILE A 44 4.12 0.62 -6.82
CA ILE A 44 3.42 -0.67 -6.70
C ILE A 44 3.61 -1.52 -7.96
N GLU A 45 3.47 -0.93 -9.15
CA GLU A 45 3.68 -1.62 -10.43
C GLU A 45 5.11 -2.17 -10.51
N ASP A 46 6.11 -1.35 -10.20
CA ASP A 46 7.52 -1.72 -10.20
C ASP A 46 7.81 -2.86 -9.19
N ALA A 47 7.18 -2.80 -8.01
CA ALA A 47 7.32 -3.84 -7.00
C ALA A 47 6.68 -5.17 -7.42
N ILE A 48 5.56 -5.12 -8.15
CA ILE A 48 4.92 -6.32 -8.73
C ILE A 48 5.82 -6.92 -9.80
N GLU A 49 6.33 -6.11 -10.74
CA GLU A 49 7.22 -6.58 -11.80
C GLU A 49 8.50 -7.22 -11.22
N PHE A 50 9.05 -6.62 -10.16
CA PHE A 50 10.17 -7.20 -9.44
C PHE A 50 9.81 -8.56 -8.81
N ALA A 51 8.67 -8.66 -8.13
CA ALA A 51 8.24 -9.90 -7.50
C ALA A 51 7.98 -11.03 -8.52
N GLU A 52 7.42 -10.69 -9.69
CA GLU A 52 7.13 -11.65 -10.76
C GLU A 52 8.38 -12.08 -11.55
N SER A 53 9.33 -11.17 -11.74
CA SER A 53 10.61 -11.45 -12.41
C SER A 53 11.64 -12.12 -11.49
N SER A 54 11.42 -12.11 -10.18
CA SER A 54 12.31 -12.73 -9.21
C SER A 54 12.40 -14.25 -9.45
N PRO A 55 13.62 -14.82 -9.52
CA PRO A 55 13.77 -16.26 -9.66
C PRO A 55 13.18 -16.98 -8.44
N TYR A 56 12.79 -18.24 -8.66
CA TYR A 56 12.38 -19.11 -7.56
C TYR A 56 13.53 -19.25 -6.54
N PRO A 57 13.21 -19.30 -5.25
CA PRO A 57 14.22 -19.54 -4.22
C PRO A 57 14.86 -20.92 -4.42
N ASP A 58 16.11 -21.04 -4.02
CA ASP A 58 16.85 -22.30 -4.09
C ASP A 58 16.16 -23.35 -3.21
N PRO A 59 15.82 -24.55 -3.73
CA PRO A 59 15.23 -25.60 -2.92
C PRO A 59 16.10 -26.03 -1.72
N GLU A 60 17.42 -25.82 -1.76
CA GLU A 60 18.31 -26.16 -0.64
C GLU A 60 18.13 -25.23 0.57
N THR A 61 17.58 -24.01 0.39
CA THR A 61 17.37 -23.05 1.50
C THR A 61 16.05 -23.24 2.22
N VAL A 62 15.29 -24.31 1.91
CA VAL A 62 13.95 -24.54 2.48
C VAL A 62 13.95 -24.72 4.01
N GLU A 63 15.05 -25.20 4.59
CA GLU A 63 15.19 -25.39 6.05
C GLU A 63 15.70 -24.14 6.77
N GLU A 64 16.10 -23.10 6.04
CA GLU A 64 16.60 -21.85 6.62
C GLU A 64 15.45 -21.07 7.30
N GLY A 65 15.72 -20.49 8.47
CA GLY A 65 14.74 -19.71 9.23
C GLY A 65 13.78 -20.53 10.12
N ILE A 66 13.93 -21.86 10.19
CA ILE A 66 13.14 -22.73 11.08
C ILE A 66 13.49 -22.47 12.56
N TYR A 67 14.77 -22.27 12.87
CA TYR A 67 15.24 -21.93 14.21
C TYR A 67 16.00 -20.61 14.19
N ALA A 68 15.77 -19.78 15.21
CA ALA A 68 16.62 -18.62 15.48
C ALA A 68 17.92 -19.07 16.19
N PRO A 69 19.05 -18.35 16.01
CA PRO A 69 20.34 -18.70 16.62
C PRO A 69 20.32 -18.66 18.16
#